data_AF-A0A833TSK3-F1
#
_entry.id   AF-A0A833TSK3-F1
#
_cell.length_a   1.000
_cell.length_b   1.000
_cell.length_c   1.000
_cell.angle_alpha   90.00
_cell.angle_beta   90.00
_cell.angle_gamma   90.00
#
_symmetry.space_group_name_H-M   'P 1'
#
loop_
_entity.id
_entity.type
_entity.pdbx_description
1 polymer ?
#
loop_
_entity_poly.entity_id
_entity_poly.type
_entity_poly.pdbx_seq_one_letter_code
_entity_poly.pdbx_strand_id
1 'polypeptide(L)'
;MDESSKSLPTSHLLGSVPAVISEEKNASNYEEGFEQQPANGWKGVFNISSYIQFFDVDTDIVLNRLMSSFYPSGGDFSHKIDANPDLYGLIWISTTLVFVLAAFGNCATYLMQKHSDSSTSWSFDVSYMNVAAGSVYGYVIVVPLAFYFLLQYLGTKPSLVRFWCLWGYSLFVFVVSSFLLLIPVELLRWIIIILAGSSSACFVALNLRSYIEGSDLSLMVVAAFFLQMALAIFIKVWFFP
;
A
#
# COMPACT_ATOMS: atom_id res chain seq x y z
N MET A 1 -21.27 14.36 -70.17
CA MET A 1 -22.46 15.16 -69.83
C MET A 1 -23.59 14.17 -69.70
N ASP A 2 -24.05 14.01 -68.46
CA ASP A 2 -25.40 13.64 -68.00
C ASP A 2 -25.99 12.32 -68.53
N GLU A 3 -26.68 11.46 -67.78
CA GLU A 3 -27.26 11.48 -66.44
C GLU A 3 -27.82 10.05 -66.20
N SER A 4 -28.32 9.79 -64.99
CA SER A 4 -29.49 8.94 -64.69
C SER A 4 -29.24 7.73 -63.77
N SER A 5 -29.50 7.99 -62.49
CA SER A 5 -29.73 7.04 -61.41
C SER A 5 -31.18 6.55 -61.41
N LYS A 6 -31.43 5.24 -61.27
CA LYS A 6 -32.73 4.69 -60.78
C LYS A 6 -32.57 3.33 -60.05
N SER A 7 -33.01 3.38 -58.78
CA SER A 7 -33.84 2.40 -58.02
C SER A 7 -33.32 1.03 -57.53
N LEU A 8 -33.29 0.89 -56.19
CA LEU A 8 -33.66 -0.28 -55.35
C LEU A 8 -35.15 -0.69 -55.59
N PRO A 9 -35.69 -1.89 -55.23
CA PRO A 9 -35.53 -2.52 -53.90
C PRO A 9 -35.65 -4.07 -53.75
N THR A 10 -35.26 -4.46 -52.53
CA THR A 10 -35.53 -5.61 -51.63
C THR A 10 -36.72 -6.56 -51.89
N SER A 11 -36.52 -7.87 -51.70
CA SER A 11 -37.42 -8.74 -50.89
C SER A 11 -36.88 -10.16 -50.64
N HIS A 12 -36.57 -10.43 -49.36
CA HIS A 12 -36.73 -11.65 -48.55
C HIS A 12 -37.14 -12.99 -49.20
N LEU A 13 -36.43 -14.08 -48.83
CA LEU A 13 -36.88 -15.24 -48.01
C LEU A 13 -35.82 -16.37 -48.08
N LEU A 14 -35.11 -16.65 -46.97
CA LEU A 14 -35.32 -17.77 -46.03
C LEU A 14 -35.07 -19.17 -46.63
N GLY A 15 -33.89 -19.73 -46.33
CA GLY A 15 -33.68 -21.19 -46.31
C GLY A 15 -32.68 -21.76 -47.31
N SER A 16 -31.39 -21.42 -47.17
CA SER A 16 -30.32 -22.30 -47.66
C SER A 16 -29.01 -21.94 -46.96
N VAL A 17 -28.42 -22.93 -46.28
CA VAL A 17 -27.05 -22.88 -45.77
C VAL A 17 -26.14 -23.37 -46.89
N PRO A 18 -25.15 -22.59 -47.36
CA PRO A 18 -24.01 -23.13 -48.05
C PRO A 18 -22.74 -22.97 -47.21
N ALA A 19 -22.09 -24.13 -47.04
CA ALA A 19 -20.67 -24.40 -46.85
C ALA A 19 -19.77 -23.33 -46.18
N VAL A 20 -19.23 -23.73 -45.03
CA VAL A 20 -18.00 -23.22 -44.41
C VAL A 20 -16.91 -23.06 -45.48
N ILE A 21 -16.49 -21.82 -45.71
CA ILE A 21 -15.19 -21.48 -46.26
C ILE A 21 -14.43 -20.78 -45.14
N SER A 22 -13.32 -21.38 -44.75
CA SER A 22 -12.40 -20.91 -43.73
C SER A 22 -11.74 -19.61 -44.19
N GLU A 23 -12.24 -18.46 -43.76
CA GLU A 23 -11.52 -17.19 -43.90
C GLU A 23 -10.63 -16.96 -42.67
N GLU A 24 -9.36 -16.71 -42.95
CA GLU A 24 -8.29 -16.48 -41.99
C GLU A 24 -8.66 -15.42 -40.96
N LYS A 25 -8.51 -15.82 -39.69
CA LYS A 25 -8.63 -14.97 -38.51
C LYS A 25 -7.50 -13.94 -38.52
N ASN A 26 -7.70 -12.81 -39.19
CA ASN A 26 -6.96 -11.60 -38.85
C ASN A 26 -7.51 -11.12 -37.51
N ALA A 27 -6.84 -11.53 -36.43
CA ALA A 27 -7.10 -11.03 -35.10
C ALA A 27 -6.74 -9.54 -35.08
N SER A 28 -7.72 -8.69 -35.33
CA SER A 28 -7.66 -7.28 -35.00
C SER A 28 -7.41 -7.19 -33.49
N ASN A 29 -6.23 -6.68 -33.14
CA ASN A 29 -5.92 -6.19 -31.81
C ASN A 29 -7.04 -5.23 -31.38
N TYR A 30 -7.90 -5.69 -30.48
CA TYR A 30 -8.67 -4.79 -29.63
C TYR A 30 -7.72 -4.28 -28.55
N GLU A 31 -6.83 -3.38 -28.94
CA GLU A 31 -6.28 -2.44 -27.98
C GLU A 31 -7.40 -1.46 -27.67
N GLU A 32 -8.18 -1.74 -26.62
CA GLU A 32 -8.93 -0.70 -25.91
C GLU A 32 -7.90 0.25 -25.29
N GLY A 33 -7.35 1.13 -26.13
CA GLY A 33 -6.69 2.33 -25.67
C GLY A 33 -7.74 3.16 -24.97
N PHE A 34 -7.76 3.12 -23.63
CA PHE A 34 -8.43 4.13 -22.83
C PHE A 34 -7.82 5.47 -23.22
N GLU A 35 -8.49 6.21 -24.10
CA GLU A 35 -8.14 7.59 -24.41
C GLU A 35 -8.06 8.36 -23.08
N GLN A 36 -6.84 8.76 -22.71
CA GLN A 36 -6.60 9.62 -21.57
C GLN A 36 -7.09 11.03 -21.91
N GLN A 37 -8.40 11.22 -21.83
CA GLN A 37 -9.02 12.53 -21.93
C GLN A 37 -8.56 13.35 -20.71
N PRO A 38 -8.04 14.58 -20.89
CA PRO A 38 -7.62 15.40 -19.76
C PRO A 38 -8.83 15.67 -18.89
N ALA A 39 -8.87 15.00 -17.74
CA ALA A 39 -10.03 15.04 -16.89
C ALA A 39 -10.11 16.41 -16.23
N ASN A 40 -11.11 17.20 -16.63
CA ASN A 40 -11.51 18.43 -15.95
C ASN A 40 -11.47 18.19 -14.44
N GLY A 41 -10.71 19.01 -13.70
CA GLY A 41 -10.02 18.67 -12.44
C GLY A 41 -10.80 18.01 -11.30
N TRP A 42 -12.12 17.85 -11.38
CA TRP A 42 -12.92 17.05 -10.44
C TRP A 42 -13.27 15.66 -10.97
N LYS A 43 -13.51 15.53 -12.28
CA LYS A 43 -13.72 14.21 -12.89
C LYS A 43 -12.47 13.36 -12.79
N GLY A 44 -11.27 13.94 -12.83
CA GLY A 44 -10.02 13.18 -12.72
C GLY A 44 -9.78 12.58 -11.34
N VAL A 45 -10.11 13.32 -10.28
CA VAL A 45 -9.87 12.87 -8.88
C VAL A 45 -10.84 11.76 -8.46
N PHE A 46 -12.04 11.70 -9.05
CA PHE A 46 -13.01 10.63 -8.77
C PHE A 46 -13.09 9.56 -9.87
N ASN A 47 -12.22 9.62 -10.88
CA ASN A 47 -12.18 8.61 -11.93
C ASN A 47 -11.26 7.46 -11.54
N ILE A 48 -11.80 6.24 -11.50
CA ILE A 48 -11.04 5.03 -11.21
C ILE A 48 -9.85 4.86 -12.16
N SER A 49 -10.01 5.25 -13.43
CA SER A 49 -8.98 5.13 -14.46
C SER A 49 -7.70 5.90 -14.11
N SER A 50 -7.83 7.02 -13.38
CA SER A 50 -6.67 7.80 -12.92
C SER A 50 -5.85 7.12 -11.82
N TYR A 51 -6.40 6.12 -11.14
CA TYR A 51 -5.72 5.38 -10.08
C TYR A 51 -5.18 4.01 -10.52
N ILE A 52 -5.68 3.43 -11.61
CA ILE A 52 -5.28 2.09 -12.10
C ILE A 52 -3.74 1.99 -12.22
N GLN A 53 -3.09 3.04 -12.74
CA GLN A 53 -1.64 3.10 -12.89
C GLN A 53 -0.84 2.88 -11.59
N PHE A 54 -1.40 3.19 -10.42
CA PHE A 54 -0.72 3.00 -9.12
C PHE A 54 -0.85 1.58 -8.56
N PHE A 55 -1.64 0.72 -9.23
CA PHE A 55 -1.82 -0.69 -8.91
C PHE A 55 -1.21 -1.62 -9.95
N ASP A 56 -0.78 -1.08 -11.09
CA ASP A 56 -0.07 -1.80 -12.12
C ASP A 56 1.41 -1.93 -11.74
N VAL A 57 1.71 -2.91 -10.87
CA VAL A 57 3.05 -3.15 -10.35
C VAL A 57 3.46 -4.60 -10.47
N ASP A 58 4.71 -4.80 -10.91
CA ASP A 58 5.30 -6.13 -10.97
C ASP A 58 5.79 -6.62 -9.60
N THR A 59 5.83 -7.94 -9.44
CA THR A 59 6.21 -8.58 -8.17
C THR A 59 7.66 -8.27 -7.79
N ASP A 60 8.59 -8.22 -8.75
CA ASP A 60 9.99 -7.90 -8.50
C ASP A 60 10.18 -6.46 -8.00
N ILE A 61 9.38 -5.51 -8.50
CA ILE A 61 9.38 -4.12 -8.02
C ILE A 61 8.97 -4.09 -6.55
N VAL A 62 7.88 -4.78 -6.20
CA VAL A 62 7.38 -4.86 -4.82
C VAL A 62 8.43 -5.52 -3.92
N LEU A 63 9.03 -6.64 -4.32
CA LEU A 63 10.06 -7.33 -3.54
C LEU A 63 11.30 -6.45 -3.32
N ASN A 64 11.78 -5.77 -4.36
CA ASN A 64 12.90 -4.83 -4.26
C ASN A 64 12.60 -3.68 -3.28
N ARG A 65 11.36 -3.17 -3.30
CA ARG A 65 10.86 -2.14 -2.37
C ARG A 65 10.83 -2.65 -0.93
N LEU A 66 10.33 -3.87 -0.69
CA LEU A 66 10.33 -4.50 0.64
C LEU A 66 11.74 -4.73 1.18
N MET A 67 12.67 -5.20 0.34
CA MET A 67 14.07 -5.39 0.74
C MET A 67 14.74 -4.06 1.09
N SER A 68 14.40 -2.99 0.37
CA SER A 68 14.87 -1.62 0.68
C SER A 68 14.32 -1.09 2.01
N SER A 69 13.16 -1.57 2.46
CA SER A 69 12.61 -1.24 3.78
C SER A 69 13.39 -1.88 4.93
N PHE A 70 13.93 -3.08 4.72
CA PHE A 70 14.79 -3.74 5.72
C PHE A 70 16.22 -3.21 5.72
N TYR A 71 16.76 -2.97 4.53
CA TYR A 71 18.12 -2.49 4.35
C TYR A 71 18.09 -1.16 3.58
N PRO A 72 17.86 -0.03 4.28
CA PRO A 72 17.86 1.28 3.65
C PRO A 72 19.29 1.70 3.34
N SER A 73 19.82 1.25 2.20
CA SER A 73 21.08 1.77 1.66
C SER A 73 20.84 3.16 1.06
N GLY A 74 21.37 4.20 1.72
CA GLY A 74 21.60 5.51 1.09
C GLY A 74 20.40 6.38 0.70
N GLY A 75 19.15 5.95 0.92
CA GLY A 75 17.96 6.72 0.48
C GLY A 75 17.50 6.43 -0.95
N ASP A 76 17.98 5.34 -1.55
CA ASP A 76 17.64 4.94 -2.93
C ASP A 76 16.14 4.70 -3.15
N PHE A 77 15.39 4.39 -2.09
CA PHE A 77 13.97 4.11 -2.22
C PHE A 77 13.16 5.33 -2.71
N SER A 78 13.53 6.54 -2.29
CA SER A 78 12.88 7.78 -2.76
C SER A 78 13.02 7.95 -4.28
N HIS A 79 14.19 7.58 -4.83
CA HIS A 79 14.44 7.53 -6.27
C HIS A 79 13.68 6.40 -6.97
N LYS A 80 13.53 5.24 -6.33
CA LYS A 80 12.73 4.11 -6.87
C LYS A 80 11.24 4.45 -6.99
N ILE A 81 10.73 5.38 -6.20
CA ILE A 81 9.32 5.83 -6.23
C ILE A 81 9.12 7.17 -6.95
N ASP A 82 10.19 7.84 -7.40
CA ASP A 82 10.11 9.08 -8.18
C ASP A 82 9.34 8.86 -9.49
N ALA A 83 9.69 7.80 -10.22
CA ALA A 83 9.12 7.51 -11.54
C ALA A 83 7.75 6.82 -11.45
N ASN A 84 7.62 5.79 -10.59
CA ASN A 84 6.45 4.90 -10.56
C ASN A 84 6.02 4.61 -9.11
N PRO A 85 5.45 5.59 -8.38
CA PRO A 85 4.93 5.33 -7.04
C PRO A 85 3.73 4.39 -7.09
N ASP A 86 3.49 3.61 -6.03
CA ASP A 86 2.38 2.65 -5.99
C ASP A 86 1.49 2.82 -4.74
N LEU A 87 0.24 2.39 -4.87
CA LEU A 87 -0.72 2.27 -3.77
C LEU A 87 -0.96 0.80 -3.39
N TYR A 88 -0.47 -0.14 -4.20
CA TYR A 88 -0.57 -1.56 -3.94
C TYR A 88 0.11 -1.94 -2.62
N GLY A 89 1.36 -1.51 -2.40
CA GLY A 89 2.11 -1.77 -1.17
C GLY A 89 1.44 -1.17 0.07
N LEU A 90 0.91 0.05 -0.04
CA LEU A 90 0.12 0.67 1.03
C LEU A 90 -1.03 -0.24 1.47
N ILE A 91 -1.88 -0.67 0.54
CA ILE A 91 -3.08 -1.45 0.84
C ILE A 91 -2.70 -2.88 1.27
N TRP A 92 -1.81 -3.55 0.55
CA TRP A 92 -1.44 -4.93 0.83
C TRP A 92 -0.70 -5.07 2.17
N ILE A 93 0.29 -4.22 2.45
CA ILE A 93 1.07 -4.30 3.70
C ILE A 93 0.20 -3.93 4.90
N SER A 94 -0.58 -2.85 4.81
CA SER A 94 -1.46 -2.44 5.91
C SER A 94 -2.51 -3.50 6.23
N THR A 95 -3.17 -4.07 5.21
CA THR A 95 -4.16 -5.14 5.40
C THR A 95 -3.53 -6.40 6.01
N THR A 96 -2.35 -6.77 5.52
CA THR A 96 -1.59 -7.90 6.08
C THR A 96 -1.23 -7.65 7.54
N LEU A 97 -0.77 -6.45 7.87
CA LEU A 97 -0.43 -6.08 9.24
C LEU A 97 -1.66 -6.11 10.14
N VAL A 98 -2.80 -5.57 9.72
CA VAL A 98 -4.06 -5.62 10.48
C VAL A 98 -4.43 -7.06 10.83
N PHE A 99 -4.43 -7.94 9.81
CA PHE A 99 -4.73 -9.34 10.00
C PHE A 99 -3.74 -10.02 10.96
N VAL A 100 -2.44 -9.80 10.76
CA VAL A 100 -1.38 -10.40 11.57
C VAL A 100 -1.42 -9.91 13.02
N LEU A 101 -1.66 -8.62 13.28
CA LEU A 101 -1.80 -8.09 14.64
C LEU A 101 -3.02 -8.69 15.35
N ALA A 102 -4.15 -8.79 14.66
CA ALA A 102 -5.36 -9.37 15.25
C ALA A 102 -5.20 -10.86 15.56
N ALA A 103 -4.65 -11.63 14.61
CA ALA A 103 -4.46 -13.07 14.76
C ALA A 103 -3.34 -13.41 15.76
N PHE A 104 -2.17 -12.79 15.63
CA PHE A 104 -1.03 -13.09 16.48
C PHE A 104 -1.10 -12.43 17.84
N GLY A 105 -1.79 -11.31 17.99
CA GLY A 105 -2.07 -10.77 19.33
C GLY A 105 -2.92 -11.76 20.13
N ASN A 106 -4.01 -12.25 19.56
CA ASN A 106 -4.84 -13.30 20.17
C ASN A 106 -4.04 -14.57 20.48
N CYS A 107 -3.21 -15.03 19.53
CA CYS A 107 -2.33 -16.17 19.72
C CYS A 107 -1.30 -15.95 20.86
N ALA A 108 -0.68 -14.77 20.91
CA ALA A 108 0.29 -14.41 21.94
C ALA A 108 -0.32 -14.42 23.34
N THR A 109 -1.53 -13.87 23.50
CA THR A 109 -2.27 -13.91 24.77
C THR A 109 -2.59 -15.35 25.19
N TYR A 110 -3.02 -16.19 24.25
CA TYR A 110 -3.26 -17.62 24.50
C TYR A 110 -1.98 -18.33 24.97
N LEU A 111 -0.86 -18.12 24.27
CA LEU A 111 0.43 -18.73 24.62
C LEU A 111 0.93 -18.28 26.00
N MET A 112 0.77 -17.00 26.34
CA MET A 112 1.13 -16.47 27.66
C MET A 112 0.27 -17.07 28.77
N GLN A 113 -1.05 -17.11 28.60
CA GLN A 113 -1.95 -17.68 29.60
C GLN A 113 -1.64 -19.16 29.82
N LYS A 114 -1.46 -19.94 28.75
CA LYS A 114 -1.11 -21.35 28.85
C LYS A 114 0.24 -21.59 29.53
N HIS A 115 1.20 -20.69 29.34
CA HIS A 115 2.51 -20.77 29.99
C HIS A 115 2.44 -20.42 31.49
N SER A 116 1.61 -19.44 31.87
CA SER A 116 1.51 -18.95 33.25
C SER A 116 0.56 -19.77 34.13
N ASP A 117 -0.65 -20.08 33.66
CA ASP A 117 -1.67 -20.79 34.42
C ASP A 117 -2.52 -21.70 33.52
N SER A 118 -2.48 -23.02 33.77
CA SER A 118 -3.15 -24.02 32.93
C SER A 118 -4.65 -24.19 33.20
N SER A 119 -5.21 -23.51 34.21
CA SER A 119 -6.59 -23.67 34.66
C SER A 119 -7.56 -22.62 34.13
N THR A 120 -7.06 -21.57 33.45
CA THR A 120 -7.89 -20.45 32.99
C THR A 120 -8.42 -20.68 31.57
N SER A 121 -9.72 -20.51 31.35
CA SER A 121 -10.31 -20.55 30.01
C SER A 121 -9.94 -19.29 29.22
N TRP A 122 -9.16 -19.45 28.16
CA TRP A 122 -8.86 -18.36 27.21
C TRP A 122 -10.06 -18.08 26.30
N SER A 123 -10.30 -16.81 26.00
CA SER A 123 -11.32 -16.35 25.04
C SER A 123 -10.70 -15.48 23.96
N PHE A 124 -11.16 -15.65 22.73
CA PHE A 124 -10.76 -14.82 21.59
C PHE A 124 -11.33 -13.40 21.72
N ASP A 125 -10.45 -12.39 21.60
CA ASP A 125 -10.83 -10.98 21.63
C ASP A 125 -10.98 -10.43 20.20
N VAL A 126 -12.23 -10.21 19.79
CA VAL A 126 -12.59 -9.65 18.47
C VAL A 126 -12.20 -8.17 18.37
N SER A 127 -12.07 -7.46 19.50
CA SER A 127 -11.69 -6.04 19.54
C SER A 127 -10.33 -5.78 18.88
N TYR A 128 -9.43 -6.77 18.91
CA TYR A 128 -8.11 -6.66 18.29
C TYR A 128 -8.21 -6.35 16.79
N MET A 129 -9.20 -6.90 16.09
CA MET A 129 -9.45 -6.59 14.68
C MET A 129 -9.78 -5.11 14.47
N ASN A 130 -10.72 -4.58 15.26
CA ASN A 130 -11.16 -3.19 15.13
C ASN A 130 -10.05 -2.21 15.49
N VAL A 131 -9.31 -2.48 16.57
CA VAL A 131 -8.21 -1.60 16.99
C VAL A 131 -7.09 -1.65 15.97
N ALA A 132 -6.71 -2.84 15.46
CA ALA A 132 -5.66 -2.96 14.44
C ALA A 132 -6.05 -2.22 13.17
N ALA A 133 -7.26 -2.41 12.66
CA ALA A 133 -7.76 -1.73 11.47
C ALA A 133 -7.73 -0.21 11.66
N GLY A 134 -8.30 0.30 12.75
CA GLY A 134 -8.35 1.73 13.05
C GLY A 134 -6.96 2.35 13.20
N SER A 135 -6.06 1.70 13.95
CA SER A 135 -4.72 2.22 14.20
C SER A 135 -3.83 2.17 12.96
N VAL A 136 -3.83 1.06 12.22
CA VAL A 136 -2.93 0.87 11.07
C VAL A 136 -3.39 1.71 9.88
N TYR A 137 -4.65 1.61 9.46
CA TYR A 137 -5.16 2.43 8.36
C TYR A 137 -5.17 3.92 8.71
N GLY A 138 -5.56 4.26 9.95
CA GLY A 138 -5.49 5.62 10.45
C GLY A 138 -4.07 6.18 10.36
N TYR A 139 -3.07 5.42 10.82
CA TYR A 139 -1.67 5.84 10.76
C TYR A 139 -1.18 6.07 9.33
N VAL A 140 -1.34 5.09 8.44
CA VAL A 140 -0.80 5.19 7.06
C VAL A 140 -1.54 6.21 6.19
N ILE A 141 -2.75 6.61 6.55
CA ILE A 141 -3.48 7.66 5.82
C ILE A 141 -3.16 9.02 6.41
N VAL A 142 -3.33 9.20 7.72
CA VAL A 142 -3.29 10.51 8.38
C VAL A 142 -1.87 11.04 8.50
N VAL A 143 -0.89 10.20 8.86
CA VAL A 143 0.49 10.67 9.06
C VAL A 143 1.10 11.18 7.75
N PRO A 144 1.08 10.45 6.63
CA PRO A 144 1.69 10.93 5.39
C PRO A 144 0.94 12.14 4.82
N LEU A 145 -0.38 12.21 5.04
CA LEU A 145 -1.20 13.37 4.67
C LEU A 145 -0.81 14.63 5.46
N ALA A 146 -0.55 14.50 6.76
CA ALA A 146 -0.08 15.62 7.58
C ALA A 146 1.29 16.12 7.12
N PHE A 147 2.22 15.20 6.81
CA PHE A 147 3.53 15.54 6.24
C PHE A 147 3.41 16.23 4.87
N TYR A 148 2.51 15.75 4.01
CA TYR A 148 2.22 16.36 2.71
C TYR A 148 1.73 17.81 2.84
N PHE A 149 0.78 18.08 3.74
CA PHE A 149 0.30 19.44 3.96
C PHE A 149 1.35 20.34 4.60
N LEU A 150 2.14 19.83 5.55
CA LEU A 150 3.25 20.56 6.16
C LEU A 150 4.28 20.99 5.10
N LEU A 151 4.62 20.08 4.18
CA LEU A 151 5.57 20.36 3.10
C LEU A 151 5.05 21.35 2.07
N GLN A 152 3.76 21.28 1.74
CA GLN A 152 3.13 22.32 0.92
C GLN A 152 3.14 23.68 1.62
N TYR A 153 2.90 23.72 2.94
CA TYR A 153 2.98 24.95 3.72
C TYR A 153 4.39 25.55 3.72
N LEU A 154 5.42 24.71 3.72
CA LEU A 154 6.82 25.13 3.58
C LEU A 154 7.22 25.52 2.13
N GLY A 155 6.28 25.49 1.18
CA GLY A 155 6.50 25.93 -0.20
C GLY A 155 7.08 24.86 -1.14
N THR A 156 7.18 23.60 -0.71
CA THR A 156 7.60 22.49 -1.57
C THR A 156 6.41 21.92 -2.35
N LYS A 157 6.67 21.15 -3.41
CA LYS A 157 5.63 20.47 -4.23
C LYS A 157 5.70 18.95 -4.07
N PRO A 158 5.34 18.40 -2.89
CA PRO A 158 5.39 16.96 -2.64
C PRO A 158 4.31 16.22 -3.45
N SER A 159 4.50 14.92 -3.68
CA SER A 159 3.46 14.03 -4.21
C SER A 159 2.90 13.15 -3.09
N LEU A 160 1.61 13.29 -2.79
CA LEU A 160 0.94 12.53 -1.73
C LEU A 160 1.04 11.00 -1.94
N VAL A 161 0.98 10.54 -3.19
CA VAL A 161 1.08 9.11 -3.53
C VAL A 161 2.46 8.56 -3.14
N ARG A 162 3.53 9.35 -3.33
CA ARG A 162 4.89 8.95 -2.90
C ARG A 162 4.99 8.82 -1.38
N PHE A 163 4.33 9.71 -0.64
CA PHE A 163 4.25 9.67 0.81
C PHE A 163 3.50 8.43 1.30
N TRP A 164 2.34 8.12 0.71
CA TRP A 164 1.60 6.91 1.02
C TRP A 164 2.36 5.63 0.66
N CYS A 165 3.02 5.59 -0.50
CA CYS A 165 3.92 4.50 -0.88
C CYS A 165 5.01 4.31 0.19
N LEU A 166 5.77 5.37 0.49
CA LEU A 166 6.86 5.33 1.47
C LEU A 166 6.42 4.83 2.85
N TRP A 167 5.34 5.39 3.41
CA TRP A 167 4.85 4.98 4.72
C TRP A 167 4.24 3.57 4.70
N GLY A 168 3.57 3.16 3.62
CA GLY A 168 3.07 1.80 3.46
C GLY A 168 4.20 0.77 3.58
N TYR A 169 5.27 0.95 2.82
CA TYR A 169 6.44 0.07 2.85
C TYR A 169 7.18 0.11 4.20
N SER A 170 7.18 1.25 4.88
CA SER A 170 7.78 1.35 6.22
C SER A 170 7.15 0.42 7.25
N LEU A 171 5.89 0.00 7.06
CA LEU A 171 5.20 -0.87 8.00
C LEU A 171 5.53 -2.35 7.83
N PHE A 172 6.22 -2.75 6.75
CA PHE A 172 6.49 -4.15 6.48
C PHE A 172 7.32 -4.83 7.57
N VAL A 173 8.25 -4.09 8.19
CA VAL A 173 9.05 -4.61 9.32
C VAL A 173 8.17 -5.04 10.50
N PHE A 174 7.02 -4.41 10.70
CA PHE A 174 6.08 -4.79 11.76
C PHE A 174 5.31 -6.07 11.43
N VAL A 175 5.11 -6.37 10.15
CA VAL A 175 4.53 -7.66 9.73
C VAL A 175 5.47 -8.79 10.14
N VAL A 176 6.76 -8.67 9.81
CA VAL A 176 7.76 -9.69 10.16
C VAL A 176 8.02 -9.76 11.66
N SER A 177 8.11 -8.62 12.36
CA SER A 177 8.33 -8.62 13.80
C SER A 177 7.17 -9.24 14.59
N SER A 178 5.93 -9.13 14.10
CA SER A 178 4.75 -9.74 14.75
C SER A 178 4.87 -11.26 14.90
N PHE A 179 5.54 -11.96 13.96
CA PHE A 179 5.83 -13.39 14.11
C PHE A 179 6.79 -13.66 15.27
N LEU A 180 7.83 -12.82 15.40
CA LEU A 180 8.84 -12.95 16.46
C LEU A 180 8.26 -12.60 17.85
N LEU A 181 7.27 -11.71 17.90
CA LEU A 181 6.58 -11.32 19.14
C LEU A 181 5.71 -12.43 19.73
N LEU A 182 5.46 -13.54 19.02
CA LEU A 182 4.76 -14.70 19.59
C LEU A 182 5.53 -15.36 20.74
N ILE A 183 6.86 -15.20 20.79
CA ILE A 183 7.70 -15.78 21.85
C ILE A 183 7.25 -15.20 23.21
N PRO A 184 6.86 -16.02 24.21
CA PRO A 184 6.32 -15.56 25.49
C PRO A 184 7.43 -15.10 26.45
N VAL A 185 8.35 -14.25 25.97
CA VAL A 185 9.46 -13.68 26.75
C VAL A 185 9.40 -12.17 26.65
N GLU A 186 9.00 -11.53 27.73
CA GLU A 186 8.67 -10.09 27.75
C GLU A 186 9.84 -9.18 27.35
N LEU A 187 11.04 -9.43 27.90
CA LEU A 187 12.23 -8.66 27.55
C LEU A 187 12.59 -8.79 26.06
N LEU A 188 12.41 -9.99 25.48
CA LEU A 188 12.69 -10.22 24.07
C LEU A 188 11.68 -9.49 23.17
N ARG A 189 10.40 -9.45 23.56
CA ARG A 189 9.36 -8.69 22.82
C ARG A 189 9.69 -7.20 22.75
N TRP A 190 10.13 -6.60 23.86
CA TRP A 190 10.59 -5.21 23.88
C TRP A 190 11.79 -4.97 22.96
N ILE A 191 12.80 -5.84 22.99
CA ILE A 191 13.97 -5.71 22.11
C ILE A 191 13.54 -5.76 20.63
N ILE A 192 12.72 -6.74 20.27
CA ILE A 192 12.24 -6.93 18.89
C ILE A 192 11.47 -5.70 18.41
N ILE A 193 10.51 -5.20 19.20
CA ILE A 193 9.65 -4.10 18.74
C ILE A 193 10.41 -2.77 18.66
N ILE A 194 11.34 -2.51 19.58
CA ILE A 194 12.18 -1.31 19.54
C ILE A 194 13.11 -1.35 18.33
N LEU A 195 13.69 -2.51 18.02
CA LEU A 195 14.51 -2.68 16.82
C LEU A 195 13.68 -2.50 15.54
N ALA A 196 12.48 -3.09 15.46
CA ALA A 196 11.57 -2.92 14.33
C ALA A 196 11.14 -1.46 14.14
N GLY A 197 10.74 -0.79 15.22
CA GLY A 197 10.39 0.63 15.20
C GLY A 197 11.55 1.53 14.78
N SER A 198 12.77 1.22 15.25
CA SER A 198 13.98 1.96 14.87
C SER A 198 14.34 1.75 13.40
N SER A 199 14.20 0.53 12.88
CA SER A 199 14.42 0.22 11.47
C SER A 199 13.40 0.95 10.58
N SER A 200 12.11 0.91 10.93
CA SER A 200 11.06 1.65 10.22
C SER A 200 11.29 3.16 10.25
N ALA A 201 11.64 3.71 11.42
CA ALA A 201 11.97 5.11 11.61
C ALA A 201 13.18 5.53 10.77
N CYS A 202 14.23 4.72 10.75
CA CYS A 202 15.43 4.96 9.95
C CYS A 202 15.11 4.97 8.45
N PHE A 203 14.31 4.00 7.99
CA PHE A 203 13.87 3.92 6.60
C PHE A 203 13.10 5.19 6.18
N VAL A 204 12.13 5.65 6.97
CA VAL A 204 11.40 6.88 6.65
C VAL A 204 12.32 8.11 6.72
N ALA A 205 13.16 8.21 7.75
CA ALA A 205 14.08 9.33 7.92
C ALA A 205 15.05 9.49 6.74
N LEU A 206 15.64 8.39 6.26
CA LEU A 206 16.58 8.42 5.14
C LEU A 206 15.92 8.85 3.83
N ASN A 207 14.67 8.46 3.61
CA ASN A 207 13.93 8.83 2.40
C ASN A 207 13.29 10.23 2.47
N LEU A 208 13.02 10.76 3.67
CA LEU A 208 12.56 12.14 3.85
C LEU A 208 13.66 13.17 3.55
N ARG A 209 14.94 12.81 3.76
CA ARG A 209 16.09 13.67 3.43
C ARG A 209 16.13 14.09 1.96
N SER A 210 15.55 13.30 1.06
CA SER A 210 15.49 13.61 -0.37
C SER A 210 14.58 14.81 -0.70
N TYR A 211 13.68 15.23 0.20
CA TYR A 211 12.64 16.22 -0.09
C TYR A 211 12.89 17.59 0.54
N ILE A 212 13.81 17.71 1.50
CA ILE A 212 13.97 18.91 2.33
C ILE A 212 15.44 19.16 2.57
N GLU A 213 15.88 20.40 2.33
CA GLU A 213 17.20 20.87 2.70
C GLU A 213 17.08 21.87 3.87
N GLY A 214 18.01 21.83 4.83
CA GLY A 214 18.10 22.82 5.90
C GLY A 214 17.52 22.40 7.26
N SER A 215 17.10 23.38 8.07
CA SER A 215 16.65 23.19 9.47
C SER A 215 15.32 22.46 9.60
N ASP A 216 14.39 22.68 8.66
CA ASP A 216 13.05 22.08 8.70
C ASP A 216 13.08 20.56 8.48
N LEU A 217 14.12 20.07 7.80
CA LEU A 217 14.39 18.65 7.63
C LEU A 217 14.60 17.97 8.99
N SER A 218 15.35 18.60 9.90
CA SER A 218 15.65 18.01 11.21
C SER A 218 14.37 17.81 12.01
N LEU A 219 13.48 18.80 12.02
CA LEU A 219 12.19 18.72 12.72
C LEU A 219 11.32 17.58 12.16
N MET A 220 11.21 17.48 10.83
CA MET A 220 10.38 16.47 10.20
C MET A 220 10.91 15.04 10.38
N VAL A 221 12.23 14.86 10.28
CA VAL A 221 12.89 13.57 10.55
C VAL A 221 12.68 13.14 12.00
N VAL A 222 12.83 14.06 12.95
CA VAL A 222 12.59 13.80 14.37
C VAL A 222 11.12 13.44 14.61
N ALA A 223 10.18 14.18 14.04
CA ALA A 223 8.76 13.88 14.13
C ALA A 223 8.41 12.49 13.56
N ALA A 224 8.96 12.16 12.38
CA ALA A 224 8.76 10.85 11.75
C ALA A 224 9.31 9.72 12.61
N PHE A 225 10.50 9.92 13.21
CA PHE A 225 11.10 8.95 14.13
C PHE A 225 10.19 8.67 15.34
N PHE A 226 9.71 9.72 16.00
CA PHE A 226 8.82 9.57 17.15
C PHE A 226 7.49 8.93 16.77
N LEU A 227 6.91 9.25 15.62
CA LEU A 227 5.66 8.64 15.16
C LEU A 227 5.84 7.13 14.87
N GLN A 228 6.96 6.73 14.28
CA GLN A 228 7.26 5.31 14.04
C GLN A 228 7.52 4.55 15.34
N MET A 229 8.24 5.17 16.28
CA MET A 229 8.48 4.58 17.60
C MET A 229 7.18 4.49 18.41
N ALA A 230 6.32 5.51 18.35
CA ALA A 230 5.02 5.50 19.02
C ALA A 230 4.12 4.39 18.47
N LEU A 231 4.08 4.19 17.15
CA LEU A 231 3.37 3.07 16.55
C LEU A 231 3.94 1.72 17.01
N ALA A 232 5.26 1.58 17.05
CA ALA A 232 5.92 0.36 17.51
C ALA A 232 5.54 0.04 18.97
N ILE A 233 5.66 1.02 19.88
CA ILE A 233 5.30 0.87 21.28
C ILE A 233 3.80 0.54 21.42
N PHE A 234 2.93 1.23 20.67
CA PHE A 234 1.50 0.94 20.64
C PHE A 234 1.22 -0.52 20.23
N ILE A 235 1.87 -1.01 19.16
CA ILE A 235 1.72 -2.39 18.70
C ILE A 235 2.07 -3.39 19.80
N LYS A 236 3.21 -3.20 20.48
CA LYS A 236 3.60 -4.10 21.58
C LYS A 236 2.61 -4.03 22.73
N VAL A 237 2.32 -2.83 23.23
CA VAL A 237 1.50 -2.66 24.45
C VAL A 237 0.08 -3.17 24.25
N TRP A 238 -0.48 -3.02 23.05
CA TRP A 238 -1.88 -3.36 22.82
C TRP A 238 -2.11 -4.81 22.34
N PHE A 239 -1.24 -5.32 21.46
CA PHE A 239 -1.44 -6.65 20.86
C PHE A 239 -0.56 -7.73 21.49
N PHE A 240 0.60 -7.37 22.04
CA PHE A 240 1.57 -8.32 22.58
C PHE A 240 1.95 -7.95 24.03
N PRO A 241 0.96 -7.95 24.95
CA PRO A 241 1.17 -7.57 26.34
C PRO A 241 2.23 -8.42 27.04
#